data_AF-C5PE41-F1
#
_entry.id   AF-C5PE41-F1
#
_cell.length_a   1.000
_cell.length_b   1.000
_cell.length_c   1.000
_cell.angle_alpha   90.00
_cell.angle_beta   90.00
_cell.angle_gamma   90.00
#
_symmetry.space_group_name_H-M   'P 1'
#
loop_
_entity.id
_entity.type
_entity.pdbx_description
1 polymer ?
#
loop_
_entity_poly.entity_id
_entity_poly.type
_entity_poly.pdbx_seq_one_letter_code
_entity_poly.pdbx_strand_id
1 'polypeptide(L)'
;MNPKVEIDSGAILDSHEDSSAVLQALIHDGWVIFKGAANTESIDAARENKPVCDLLAKASPDIKCLVDYHMRASILEHSEIGGPPERQQQKLWQRMAEVLAVTCFHLLGKETNQWEWEYNKRDFGRQDESRKTVRANGGDVYVGSQPHRFRPLLIPYSIVCNGWLPRRLPKPRDKTDLYLINYTQMVEE
;
A
#
# COMPACT_ATOMS: atom_id res chain seq x y z
N MET A 1 9.01 -9.96 14.33
CA MET A 1 9.99 -9.09 13.65
C MET A 1 9.22 -7.87 13.18
N ASN A 2 9.69 -6.66 13.46
CA ASN A 2 9.05 -5.46 12.93
C ASN A 2 9.28 -5.40 11.42
N PRO A 3 8.24 -5.12 10.62
CA PRO A 3 8.41 -4.94 9.19
C PRO A 3 9.42 -3.83 8.89
N LYS A 4 10.16 -4.01 7.81
CA LYS A 4 11.03 -2.97 7.26
C LYS A 4 10.24 -2.16 6.24
N VAL A 5 10.52 -0.88 6.12
CA VAL A 5 9.78 0.01 5.23
C VAL A 5 10.75 0.66 4.25
N GLU A 6 10.49 0.50 2.96
CA GLU A 6 11.21 1.19 1.89
C GLU A 6 10.45 2.46 1.46
N ILE A 7 11.21 3.52 1.20
CA ILE A 7 10.71 4.86 0.81
C ILE A 7 11.34 5.30 -0.52
N ASP A 8 10.92 6.44 -1.12
CA ASP A 8 11.34 6.84 -2.49
C ASP A 8 12.86 7.04 -2.64
N SER A 9 13.57 7.34 -1.55
CA SER A 9 15.03 7.46 -1.55
C SER A 9 15.78 6.12 -1.63
N GLY A 10 15.06 4.99 -1.48
CA GLY A 10 15.63 3.64 -1.36
C GLY A 10 16.12 3.31 0.05
N ALA A 11 15.99 4.23 1.02
CA ALA A 11 16.31 3.94 2.42
C ALA A 11 15.34 2.89 3.00
N ILE A 12 15.86 2.07 3.92
CA ILE A 12 15.09 1.04 4.62
C ILE A 12 14.99 1.43 6.10
N LEU A 13 13.76 1.64 6.56
CA LEU A 13 13.41 2.08 7.91
C LEU A 13 12.77 0.93 8.70
N ASP A 14 12.79 1.00 10.04
CA ASP A 14 11.97 0.14 10.88
C ASP A 14 10.57 0.72 11.05
N SER A 15 9.52 -0.08 10.79
CA SER A 15 8.14 0.43 10.84
C SER A 15 7.74 0.97 12.21
N HIS A 16 8.35 0.47 13.28
CA HIS A 16 8.01 0.87 14.64
C HIS A 16 8.93 1.98 15.16
N GLU A 17 10.26 1.75 15.11
CA GLU A 17 11.24 2.70 15.65
C GLU A 17 11.29 4.00 14.84
N ASP A 18 11.19 3.91 13.52
CA ASP A 18 11.25 5.05 12.59
C ASP A 18 9.87 5.52 12.13
N SER A 19 8.81 5.17 12.87
CA SER A 19 7.42 5.39 12.45
C SER A 19 7.09 6.84 12.05
N SER A 20 7.68 7.85 12.70
CA SER A 20 7.54 9.25 12.31
C SER A 20 8.18 9.53 10.95
N ALA A 21 9.36 8.99 10.67
CA ALA A 21 10.02 9.13 9.37
C ALA A 21 9.24 8.38 8.27
N VAL A 22 8.67 7.21 8.58
CA VAL A 22 7.78 6.47 7.67
C VAL A 22 6.52 7.29 7.33
N LEU A 23 5.88 7.91 8.33
CA LEU A 23 4.74 8.81 8.10
C LEU A 23 5.14 10.01 7.23
N GLN A 24 6.27 10.64 7.51
CA GLN A 24 6.76 11.78 6.71
C GLN A 24 7.07 11.35 5.27
N ALA A 25 7.65 10.18 5.06
CA ALA A 25 7.83 9.64 3.71
C ALA A 25 6.47 9.40 3.03
N LEU A 26 5.48 8.83 3.72
CA LEU A 26 4.13 8.66 3.17
C LEU A 26 3.46 10.02 2.83
N ILE A 27 3.73 11.08 3.59
CA ILE A 27 3.22 12.44 3.35
C ILE A 27 3.98 13.16 2.24
N HIS A 28 5.27 12.91 2.06
CA HIS A 28 6.10 13.65 1.11
C HIS A 28 6.33 12.91 -0.21
N ASP A 29 6.64 11.63 -0.13
CA ASP A 29 6.88 10.75 -1.28
C ASP A 29 5.58 10.15 -1.79
N GLY A 30 4.61 10.00 -0.87
CA GLY A 30 3.26 9.60 -1.18
C GLY A 30 2.99 8.10 -1.15
N TRP A 31 4.05 7.32 -1.03
CA TRP A 31 3.95 5.89 -0.88
C TRP A 31 5.08 5.39 0.01
N VAL A 32 4.85 4.24 0.64
CA VAL A 32 5.88 3.45 1.31
C VAL A 32 5.63 1.97 1.03
N ILE A 33 6.68 1.16 0.97
CA ILE A 33 6.56 -0.30 0.84
C ILE A 33 6.88 -0.94 2.18
N PHE A 34 5.90 -1.58 2.78
CA PHE A 34 6.14 -2.43 3.94
C PHE A 34 6.63 -3.81 3.48
N LYS A 35 7.81 -4.20 3.96
CA LYS A 35 8.46 -5.49 3.77
C LYS A 35 8.29 -6.33 5.02
N GLY A 36 7.68 -7.50 4.87
CA GLY A 36 7.42 -8.43 5.96
C GLY A 36 6.15 -8.10 6.75
N ALA A 37 5.23 -7.34 6.17
CA ALA A 37 4.02 -6.89 6.85
C ALA A 37 2.75 -7.65 6.45
N ALA A 38 2.62 -8.15 5.22
CA ALA A 38 1.35 -8.65 4.69
C ALA A 38 1.14 -10.18 4.88
N ASN A 39 1.07 -10.70 6.11
CA ASN A 39 0.49 -12.04 6.26
C ASN A 39 -1.03 -11.94 6.04
N THR A 40 -1.48 -12.08 4.80
CA THR A 40 -2.87 -11.81 4.43
C THR A 40 -3.50 -13.04 3.79
N GLU A 41 -3.68 -14.09 4.59
CA GLU A 41 -4.42 -15.30 4.18
C GLU A 41 -5.88 -15.02 3.80
N SER A 42 -6.39 -13.82 4.12
CA SER A 42 -7.73 -13.35 3.79
C SER A 42 -7.78 -11.82 3.65
N ILE A 43 -8.88 -11.34 3.08
CA ILE A 43 -9.18 -9.90 3.00
C ILE A 43 -9.35 -9.26 4.39
N ASP A 44 -9.92 -10.00 5.36
CA ASP A 44 -10.04 -9.51 6.75
C ASP A 44 -8.65 -9.35 7.39
N ALA A 45 -7.73 -10.29 7.16
CA ALA A 45 -6.35 -10.19 7.63
C ALA A 45 -5.58 -9.04 6.96
N ALA A 46 -5.88 -8.75 5.69
CA ALA A 46 -5.36 -7.57 5.00
C ALA A 46 -5.90 -6.27 5.61
N ARG A 47 -7.20 -6.20 5.88
CA ARG A 47 -7.83 -5.04 6.53
C ARG A 47 -7.25 -4.78 7.92
N GLU A 48 -6.98 -5.83 8.69
CA GLU A 48 -6.49 -5.76 10.07
C GLU A 48 -4.96 -5.81 10.16
N ASN A 49 -4.26 -5.46 9.08
CA ASN A 49 -2.82 -5.49 9.03
C ASN A 49 -2.17 -4.58 10.09
N LYS A 50 -1.74 -5.17 11.20
CA LYS A 50 -1.28 -4.45 12.38
C LYS A 50 -0.22 -3.37 12.09
N PRO A 51 0.85 -3.62 11.32
CA PRO A 51 1.84 -2.59 10.99
C PRO A 51 1.25 -1.38 10.27
N VAL A 52 0.34 -1.60 9.32
CA VAL A 52 -0.35 -0.52 8.60
C VAL A 52 -1.32 0.19 9.54
N CYS A 53 -2.15 -0.54 10.30
CA CYS A 53 -3.09 0.06 11.26
C CYS A 53 -2.37 0.89 12.34
N ASP A 54 -1.25 0.41 12.89
CA ASP A 54 -0.46 1.13 13.88
C ASP A 54 0.16 2.42 13.28
N LEU A 55 0.58 2.40 12.01
CA LEU A 55 1.04 3.60 11.30
C LEU A 55 -0.11 4.61 11.11
N LEU A 56 -1.27 4.15 10.66
CA LEU A 56 -2.43 5.02 10.42
C LEU A 56 -2.98 5.62 11.71
N ALA A 57 -3.04 4.85 12.80
CA ALA A 57 -3.45 5.36 14.10
C ALA A 57 -2.53 6.50 14.61
N LYS A 58 -1.23 6.47 14.25
CA LYS A 58 -0.29 7.57 14.54
C LYS A 58 -0.55 8.81 13.68
N ALA A 59 -1.05 8.65 12.46
CA ALA A 59 -1.46 9.78 11.64
C ALA A 59 -2.76 10.40 12.14
N SER A 60 -3.78 9.57 12.39
CA SER A 60 -5.04 9.96 13.00
C SER A 60 -5.79 8.73 13.51
N PRO A 61 -6.32 8.75 14.75
CA PRO A 61 -7.13 7.65 15.28
C PRO A 61 -8.48 7.48 14.56
N ASP A 62 -8.90 8.48 13.78
CA ASP A 62 -10.20 8.49 13.08
C ASP A 62 -10.15 7.82 11.70
N ILE A 63 -8.96 7.42 11.24
CA ILE A 63 -8.80 6.69 9.98
C ILE A 63 -9.37 5.28 10.14
N LYS A 64 -10.36 4.94 9.34
CA LYS A 64 -11.03 3.64 9.34
C LYS A 64 -11.06 3.04 7.95
N CYS A 65 -11.15 1.72 7.87
CA CYS A 65 -11.40 1.03 6.61
C CYS A 65 -12.78 1.43 6.08
N LEU A 66 -12.82 1.97 4.87
CA LEU A 66 -14.05 2.32 4.16
C LEU A 66 -14.47 1.19 3.22
N VAL A 67 -13.50 0.67 2.46
CA VAL A 67 -13.75 -0.34 1.42
C VAL A 67 -12.58 -1.30 1.34
N ASP A 68 -12.89 -2.58 1.17
CA ASP A 68 -11.93 -3.64 0.86
C ASP A 68 -12.36 -4.40 -0.41
N TYR A 69 -11.37 -4.78 -1.22
CA TYR A 69 -11.59 -5.56 -2.44
C TYR A 69 -10.58 -6.70 -2.57
N HIS A 70 -11.09 -7.88 -2.93
CA HIS A 70 -10.29 -8.96 -3.50
C HIS A 70 -10.34 -8.87 -5.02
N MET A 71 -9.26 -8.36 -5.62
CA MET A 71 -9.14 -8.24 -7.05
C MET A 71 -8.46 -9.50 -7.62
N ARG A 72 -9.27 -10.33 -8.28
CA ARG A 72 -8.77 -11.52 -8.98
C ARG A 72 -7.89 -11.13 -10.16
N ALA A 73 -6.89 -11.95 -10.47
CA ALA A 73 -5.94 -11.71 -11.56
C ALA A 73 -6.62 -11.42 -12.91
N SER A 74 -7.71 -12.13 -13.22
CA SER A 74 -8.49 -11.93 -14.46
C SER A 74 -9.15 -10.55 -14.57
N ILE A 75 -9.39 -9.89 -13.43
CA ILE A 75 -9.98 -8.54 -13.37
C ILE A 75 -8.86 -7.50 -13.40
N LEU A 76 -7.74 -7.76 -12.69
CA LEU A 76 -6.58 -6.87 -12.62
C LEU A 76 -6.00 -6.52 -13.99
N GLU A 77 -5.92 -7.49 -14.90
CA GLU A 77 -5.41 -7.29 -16.27
C GLU A 77 -6.17 -6.20 -17.05
N HIS A 78 -7.43 -5.94 -16.69
CA HIS A 78 -8.32 -5.01 -17.39
C HIS A 78 -8.78 -3.83 -16.51
N SER A 79 -8.23 -3.68 -15.31
CA SER A 79 -8.68 -2.67 -14.35
C SER A 79 -7.79 -1.42 -14.34
N GLU A 80 -8.43 -0.26 -14.35
CA GLU A 80 -7.84 1.02 -13.99
C GLU A 80 -8.60 1.57 -12.78
N ILE A 81 -7.91 2.17 -11.80
CA ILE A 81 -8.59 2.91 -10.72
C ILE A 81 -8.74 4.34 -11.19
N GLY A 82 -9.99 4.81 -11.30
CA GLY A 82 -10.24 6.24 -11.46
C GLY A 82 -9.78 7.01 -10.23
N GLY A 83 -9.04 8.11 -10.43
CA GLY A 83 -8.74 9.03 -9.34
C GLY A 83 -10.00 9.73 -8.82
N PRO A 84 -9.96 10.36 -7.63
CA PRO A 84 -11.07 11.15 -7.12
C PRO A 84 -11.44 12.28 -8.11
N PRO A 85 -12.71 12.73 -8.18
CA PRO A 85 -13.12 13.84 -9.05
C PRO A 85 -12.27 15.12 -8.83
N GLU A 86 -12.01 15.88 -9.89
CA GLU A 86 -11.13 17.07 -9.87
C GLU A 86 -11.49 18.09 -8.76
N ARG A 87 -12.78 18.31 -8.51
CA ARG A 87 -13.24 19.19 -7.42
C ARG A 87 -12.82 18.69 -6.03
N GLN A 88 -12.81 17.37 -5.82
CA GLN A 88 -12.30 16.77 -4.59
C GLN A 88 -10.76 16.80 -4.57
N GLN A 89 -10.10 16.66 -5.72
CA GLN A 89 -8.63 16.77 -5.82
C GLN A 89 -8.12 18.11 -5.28
N GLN A 90 -8.75 19.24 -5.62
CA GLN A 90 -8.31 20.56 -5.13
C GLN A 90 -8.41 20.72 -3.61
N LYS A 91 -9.51 20.26 -3.00
CA LYS A 91 -9.68 20.29 -1.53
C LYS A 91 -8.67 19.38 -0.82
N LEU A 92 -8.39 18.21 -1.41
CA LEU A 92 -7.40 17.27 -0.89
C LEU A 92 -5.97 17.81 -1.06
N TRP A 93 -5.66 18.51 -2.15
CA TRP A 93 -4.35 19.13 -2.37
C TRP A 93 -3.99 20.16 -1.31
N GLN A 94 -4.98 20.89 -0.77
CA GLN A 94 -4.75 21.84 0.31
C GLN A 94 -4.32 21.18 1.63
N ARG A 95 -4.53 19.86 1.77
CA ARG A 95 -4.22 19.07 2.98
C ARG A 95 -3.19 17.98 2.72
N MET A 96 -2.33 18.17 1.71
CA MET A 96 -1.27 17.21 1.36
C MET A 96 -0.21 16.96 2.43
N ALA A 97 -0.14 17.83 3.44
CA ALA A 97 0.71 17.63 4.60
C ALA A 97 0.11 16.65 5.64
N GLU A 98 -1.08 16.10 5.38
CA GLU A 98 -1.81 15.19 6.26
C GLU A 98 -2.03 13.84 5.57
N VAL A 99 -2.18 12.77 6.37
CA VAL A 99 -2.65 11.47 5.88
C VAL A 99 -4.15 11.38 6.16
N LEU A 100 -4.98 11.68 5.17
CA LEU A 100 -6.44 11.70 5.32
C LEU A 100 -7.12 10.45 4.82
N ALA A 101 -6.51 9.82 3.83
CA ALA A 101 -6.95 8.55 3.29
C ALA A 101 -5.70 7.81 2.86
N VAL A 102 -5.76 6.49 2.83
CA VAL A 102 -4.71 5.68 2.25
C VAL A 102 -5.33 4.51 1.49
N THR A 103 -4.63 4.05 0.47
CA THR A 103 -4.91 2.79 -0.21
C THR A 103 -3.73 1.86 0.04
N CYS A 104 -4.00 0.73 0.66
CA CYS A 104 -3.04 -0.33 0.88
C CYS A 104 -3.26 -1.44 -0.14
N PHE A 105 -2.21 -1.77 -0.88
CA PHE A 105 -2.16 -2.88 -1.82
C PHE A 105 -1.35 -4.02 -1.21
N HIS A 106 -2.02 -5.13 -0.86
CA HIS A 106 -1.35 -6.35 -0.41
C HIS A 106 -1.05 -7.24 -1.62
N LEU A 107 0.24 -7.42 -1.88
CA LEU A 107 0.74 -8.02 -3.11
C LEU A 107 0.78 -9.54 -2.97
N LEU A 108 -0.20 -10.25 -3.55
CA LEU A 108 -0.28 -11.70 -3.40
C LEU A 108 0.67 -12.44 -4.35
N GLY A 109 0.94 -13.70 -4.03
CA GLY A 109 1.86 -14.56 -4.78
C GLY A 109 3.14 -14.87 -3.99
N LYS A 110 4.10 -15.50 -4.65
CA LYS A 110 5.42 -15.84 -4.10
C LYS A 110 6.31 -14.59 -4.00
N GLU A 111 7.36 -14.70 -3.19
CA GLU A 111 8.41 -13.68 -3.07
C GLU A 111 9.13 -13.35 -4.39
N THR A 112 9.04 -14.23 -5.40
CA THR A 112 9.62 -14.01 -6.72
C THR A 112 8.66 -13.30 -7.67
N ASN A 113 7.37 -13.21 -7.33
CA ASN A 113 6.40 -12.51 -8.18
C ASN A 113 6.65 -11.02 -8.08
N GLN A 114 7.04 -10.39 -9.17
CA GLN A 114 7.30 -8.97 -9.20
C GLN A 114 6.02 -8.21 -9.53
N TRP A 115 5.81 -7.12 -8.80
CA TRP A 115 4.74 -6.16 -9.00
C TRP A 115 5.34 -4.82 -9.41
N GLU A 116 4.70 -4.19 -10.39
CA GLU A 116 5.05 -2.86 -10.86
C GLU A 116 3.87 -1.93 -10.62
N TRP A 117 4.13 -0.81 -9.97
CA TRP A 117 3.13 0.24 -9.77
C TRP A 117 3.65 1.54 -10.35
N GLU A 118 2.90 2.10 -11.30
CA GLU A 118 3.23 3.37 -11.94
C GLU A 118 2.41 4.50 -11.33
N TYR A 119 3.09 5.60 -11.00
CA TYR A 119 2.43 6.81 -10.51
C TYR A 119 3.05 8.07 -11.12
N ASN A 120 2.28 9.16 -11.15
CA ASN A 120 2.76 10.46 -11.60
C ASN A 120 2.94 11.40 -10.39
N LYS A 121 4.10 12.06 -10.30
CA LYS A 121 4.35 13.05 -9.24
C LYS A 121 3.46 14.28 -9.38
N ARG A 122 2.94 14.58 -10.57
CA ARG A 122 1.92 15.61 -10.79
C ARG A 122 0.63 15.36 -10.04
N ASP A 123 0.26 14.09 -9.84
CA ASP A 123 -0.92 13.73 -9.03
C ASP A 123 -0.75 14.17 -7.56
N PHE A 124 0.50 14.40 -7.17
CA PHE A 124 0.95 14.92 -5.89
C PHE A 124 1.19 16.45 -5.89
N GLY A 125 0.55 17.20 -6.79
CA GLY A 125 0.74 18.65 -6.86
C GLY A 125 2.17 19.10 -7.23
N ARG A 126 3.06 18.18 -7.64
CA ARG A 126 4.41 18.52 -8.11
C ARG A 126 4.36 18.90 -9.60
N GLN A 127 5.29 19.74 -10.06
CA GLN A 127 5.34 20.16 -11.47
C GLN A 127 5.92 19.08 -12.41
N ASP A 128 6.50 18.02 -11.85
CA ASP A 128 7.15 16.95 -12.60
C ASP A 128 6.11 16.00 -13.22
N GLU A 129 6.03 15.98 -14.54
CA GLU A 129 5.13 15.10 -15.30
C GLU A 129 5.69 13.69 -15.51
N SER A 130 6.93 13.42 -15.09
CA SER A 130 7.55 12.12 -15.27
C SER A 130 6.83 11.03 -14.47
N ARG A 131 6.58 9.90 -15.14
CA ARG A 131 6.07 8.70 -14.50
C ARG A 131 7.21 8.02 -13.75
N LYS A 132 6.96 7.62 -12.52
CA LYS A 132 7.83 6.74 -11.76
C LYS A 132 7.21 5.35 -11.67
N THR A 133 8.06 4.34 -11.75
CA THR A 133 7.69 2.94 -11.55
C THR A 133 8.30 2.47 -10.23
N VAL A 134 7.42 2.08 -9.32
CA VAL A 134 7.77 1.40 -8.07
C VAL A 134 7.75 -0.10 -8.33
N ARG A 135 8.77 -0.81 -7.85
CA ARG A 135 8.83 -2.26 -7.93
C ARG A 135 8.80 -2.86 -6.53
N ALA A 136 7.97 -3.86 -6.35
CA ALA A 136 7.91 -4.63 -5.12
C ALA A 136 7.74 -6.11 -5.49
N ASN A 137 8.09 -6.99 -4.57
CA ASN A 137 7.78 -8.41 -4.72
C ASN A 137 6.45 -8.72 -4.04
N GLY A 138 5.76 -9.75 -4.49
CA GLY A 138 4.62 -10.32 -3.77
C GLY A 138 5.08 -11.12 -2.57
N GLY A 139 4.15 -11.67 -1.80
CA GLY A 139 4.53 -12.59 -0.73
C GLY A 139 3.40 -13.05 0.15
N ASP A 140 2.29 -13.53 -0.41
CA ASP A 140 1.24 -14.11 0.40
C ASP A 140 1.61 -15.54 0.86
N VAL A 141 1.30 -15.84 2.11
CA VAL A 141 1.67 -17.10 2.76
C VAL A 141 0.51 -18.09 2.58
N TYR A 142 0.46 -18.76 1.43
CA TYR A 142 -0.39 -19.96 1.32
C TYR A 142 0.27 -21.10 2.09
N VAL A 143 -0.17 -21.38 3.32
CA VAL A 143 0.13 -22.65 3.99
C VAL A 143 -1.12 -23.51 4.10
N GLY A 144 -1.38 -24.27 3.03
CA GLY A 144 -1.96 -25.59 3.20
C GLY A 144 -0.97 -26.49 3.95
N SER A 145 -1.25 -26.73 5.24
CA SER A 145 -0.94 -27.92 6.03
C SER A 145 0.48 -28.53 6.06
N GLN A 146 1.02 -28.58 7.29
CA GLN A 146 1.93 -29.60 7.86
C GLN A 146 3.46 -29.35 8.00
N PRO A 147 4.06 -29.93 9.08
CA PRO A 147 5.18 -29.37 9.80
C PRO A 147 6.52 -30.00 9.40
N HIS A 148 7.59 -29.29 9.73
CA HIS A 148 8.97 -29.75 9.71
C HIS A 148 9.62 -29.91 8.33
N ARG A 149 10.17 -28.80 7.83
CA ARG A 149 11.61 -28.60 7.60
C ARG A 149 11.77 -27.17 7.09
N PHE A 150 12.86 -26.53 7.53
CA PHE A 150 13.26 -25.15 7.23
C PHE A 150 12.50 -24.50 6.07
N ARG A 151 11.62 -23.56 6.42
CA ARG A 151 10.96 -22.70 5.45
C ARG A 151 11.70 -21.37 5.42
N PRO A 152 12.25 -20.90 4.28
CA PRO A 152 12.61 -19.50 4.17
C PRO A 152 11.35 -18.70 4.50
N LEU A 153 11.48 -17.76 5.43
CA LEU A 153 10.42 -16.83 5.78
C LEU A 153 10.09 -16.04 4.51
N LEU A 154 9.04 -16.44 3.79
CA LEU A 154 8.50 -15.62 2.71
C LEU A 154 8.12 -14.29 3.36
N ILE A 155 8.73 -13.22 2.88
CA ILE A 155 8.55 -11.88 3.44
C ILE A 155 7.37 -11.26 2.70
N PRO A 156 6.21 -11.09 3.33
CA PRO A 156 5.06 -10.51 2.64
C PRO A 156 5.19 -8.99 2.46
N TYR A 157 4.78 -8.46 1.31
CA TYR A 157 4.91 -7.02 1.00
C TYR A 157 3.55 -6.34 0.81
N SER A 158 3.48 -5.07 1.21
CA SER A 158 2.38 -4.17 0.84
C SER A 158 2.88 -2.81 0.40
N ILE A 159 2.18 -2.21 -0.57
CA ILE A 159 2.38 -0.82 -0.98
C ILE A 159 1.29 0.00 -0.29
N VAL A 160 1.68 0.94 0.57
CA VAL A 160 0.76 1.88 1.20
C VAL A 160 0.89 3.20 0.47
N CYS A 161 -0.18 3.64 -0.17
CA CYS A 161 -0.25 4.89 -0.90
C CYS A 161 -1.11 5.88 -0.12
N ASN A 162 -0.63 7.10 0.04
CA ASN A 162 -1.46 8.17 0.57
C ASN A 162 -2.57 8.51 -0.44
N GLY A 163 -3.77 8.77 0.05
CA GLY A 163 -5.08 8.51 -0.58
C GLY A 163 -5.39 9.30 -1.85
N TRP A 164 -4.45 10.08 -2.34
CA TRP A 164 -4.51 10.84 -3.58
C TRP A 164 -3.74 10.15 -4.74
N LEU A 165 -2.91 9.13 -4.46
CA LEU A 165 -1.99 8.51 -5.42
C LEU A 165 -2.45 7.27 -6.21
N PRO A 166 -3.43 6.45 -5.77
CA PRO A 166 -3.75 5.20 -6.47
C PRO A 166 -4.60 5.49 -7.71
N ARG A 167 -4.02 6.15 -8.73
CA ARG A 167 -4.63 6.27 -10.06
C ARG A 167 -4.46 5.00 -10.89
N ARG A 168 -3.65 4.06 -10.41
CA ARG A 168 -3.34 2.79 -11.08
C ARG A 168 -3.18 1.70 -10.04
N LEU A 169 -3.64 0.50 -10.40
CA LEU A 169 -3.38 -0.70 -9.62
C LEU A 169 -1.93 -1.14 -9.84
N PRO A 170 -1.26 -1.67 -8.81
CA PRO A 170 -0.07 -2.49 -9.02
C PRO A 170 -0.42 -3.64 -9.97
N LYS A 171 0.46 -3.87 -10.95
CA LYS A 171 0.32 -4.96 -11.91
C LYS A 171 1.36 -6.03 -11.62
N PRO A 172 0.96 -7.29 -11.45
CA PRO A 172 1.93 -8.36 -11.29
C PRO A 172 2.48 -8.76 -12.66
N ARG A 173 3.74 -9.20 -12.70
CA ARG A 173 4.34 -9.78 -13.91
C ARG A 173 3.77 -11.16 -14.25
N ASP A 174 3.36 -11.88 -13.22
CA ASP A 174 2.71 -13.19 -13.34
C ASP A 174 1.24 -13.08 -12.93
N LYS A 175 0.43 -14.07 -13.30
CA LYS A 175 -0.99 -14.08 -12.94
C LYS A 175 -1.16 -14.35 -11.43
N THR A 176 -1.52 -13.31 -10.67
CA THR A 176 -1.77 -13.38 -9.23
C THR A 176 -2.79 -12.32 -8.81
N ASP A 177 -3.42 -12.54 -7.66
CA ASP A 177 -4.49 -11.70 -7.12
C ASP A 177 -3.93 -10.53 -6.30
N LEU A 178 -4.79 -9.57 -5.94
CA LEU A 178 -4.46 -8.41 -5.11
C LEU A 178 -5.55 -8.20 -4.06
N TYR A 179 -5.17 -7.92 -2.81
CA TYR A 179 -6.10 -7.26 -1.88
C TYR A 179 -5.84 -5.76 -1.86
N LEU A 180 -6.92 -4.99 -2.00
CA LEU A 180 -6.92 -3.54 -1.95
C LEU A 180 -7.76 -3.11 -0.76
N ILE A 181 -7.17 -2.36 0.17
CA ILE A 181 -7.86 -1.81 1.33
C ILE A 181 -7.78 -0.29 1.30
N ASN A 182 -8.93 0.37 1.30
CA ASN A 182 -9.04 1.82 1.38
C ASN A 182 -9.39 2.22 2.82
N TYR A 183 -8.55 3.05 3.41
CA TYR A 183 -8.80 3.68 4.69
C TYR A 183 -9.04 5.18 4.48
N THR A 184 -9.97 5.75 5.23
CA THR A 184 -10.24 7.19 5.20
C THR A 184 -10.51 7.70 6.60
N GLN A 185 -10.11 8.93 6.87
CA GLN A 185 -10.67 9.72 7.93
C GLN A 185 -12.08 10.13 7.51
N MET A 186 -13.08 9.75 8.30
CA MET A 186 -14.44 10.24 8.11
C MET A 186 -14.42 11.72 8.46
N VAL A 187 -14.51 12.59 7.47
CA VAL A 187 -14.74 14.02 7.70
C VAL A 187 -16.25 14.18 7.77
N GLU A 188 -16.80 14.47 8.94
CA GLU A 188 -18.20 14.89 9.03
C GLU A 188 -18.40 16.12 8.12
N GLU A 189 -19.40 16.04 7.23
CA GLU A 189 -19.74 17.12 6.28
C GLU A 189 -20.27 18.38 6.99
#